data_AF-A0A645G421-F1
#
_entry.id   AF-A0A645G421-F1
#
_cell.length_a   1.000
_cell.length_b   1.000
_cell.length_c   1.000
_cell.angle_alpha   90.00
_cell.angle_beta   90.00
_cell.angle_gamma   90.00
#
_symmetry.space_group_name_H-M   'P 1'
#
loop_
_entity.id
_entity.type
_entity.pdbx_description
1 polymer ?
#
loop_
_entity_poly.entity_id
_entity_poly.type
_entity_poly.pdbx_seq_one_letter_code
_entity_poly.pdbx_strand_id
1 'polypeptide(L)'
;MRVKQILQRYKELQDIISILGMEELSDEDRLTVNRARKVQRFLSQPFFMAAQYTGQPGVMVSIEDTIDGFQKILDGELDRYPEAAFMNVGTIQQAIEKGDNLLKQTESAK
;
A
#
# COMPACT_ATOMS: atom_id res chain seq x y z
N MET A 1 -15.59 -6.48 4.65
CA MET A 1 -14.99 -6.69 5.99
C MET A 1 -13.49 -7.00 5.97
N ARG A 2 -12.94 -7.59 4.89
CA ARG A 2 -11.51 -7.98 4.76
C ARG A 2 -10.50 -6.87 5.10
N VAL A 3 -10.73 -5.63 4.64
CA VAL A 3 -9.86 -4.47 4.97
C VAL A 3 -9.78 -4.22 6.49
N LYS A 4 -10.91 -4.28 7.20
CA LYS A 4 -10.91 -4.09 8.66
C LYS A 4 -10.16 -5.21 9.37
N GLN A 5 -10.36 -6.46 8.93
CA GLN A 5 -9.71 -7.64 9.50
C GLN A 5 -8.19 -7.60 9.33
N ILE A 6 -7.69 -7.27 8.13
CA ILE A 6 -6.25 -7.22 7.88
C ILE A 6 -5.56 -6.11 8.67
N LEU A 7 -6.20 -4.94 8.80
CA LEU A 7 -5.68 -3.83 9.61
C LEU A 7 -5.71 -4.14 11.11
N GLN A 8 -6.74 -4.86 11.58
CA GLN A 8 -6.80 -5.32 12.97
C GLN A 8 -5.68 -6.33 13.27
N ARG A 9 -5.49 -7.32 12.40
CA ARG A 9 -4.39 -8.29 12.53
C ARG A 9 -3.03 -7.60 12.48
N TYR A 10 -2.86 -6.61 11.60
CA TYR A 10 -1.63 -5.82 11.55
C TYR A 10 -1.36 -5.08 12.85
N LYS A 11 -2.38 -4.49 13.49
CA LYS A 11 -2.23 -3.82 14.78
C LYS A 11 -1.78 -4.77 15.89
N GLU A 12 -2.30 -5.99 15.93
CA GLU A 12 -1.86 -7.03 16.88
C GLU A 12 -0.40 -7.43 16.66
N LEU A 13 0.03 -7.49 15.40
CA LEU A 13 1.40 -7.83 15.02
C LEU A 13 2.38 -6.66 15.24
N GLN A 14 1.92 -5.40 15.26
CA GLN A 14 2.78 -4.22 15.46
C GLN A 14 3.50 -4.24 16.81
N ASP A 15 2.85 -4.66 17.88
CA ASP A 15 3.46 -4.74 19.21
C ASP A 15 4.58 -5.79 19.23
N ILE A 16 4.33 -6.95 18.62
CA ILE A 16 5.32 -8.02 18.44
C ILE A 16 6.50 -7.51 17.61
N ILE A 17 6.25 -6.87 16.46
CA ILE A 17 7.28 -6.31 15.57
C ILE A 17 8.14 -5.28 16.31
N SER A 18 7.53 -4.46 17.18
CA SER A 18 8.23 -3.39 17.90
C SER A 18 9.16 -3.92 18.99
N ILE A 19 8.88 -5.12 19.53
CA ILE A 19 9.68 -5.74 20.60
C ILE A 19 10.71 -6.71 20.02
N LEU A 20 10.28 -7.59 19.11
CA LEU A 20 11.06 -8.73 18.62
C LEU A 20 11.65 -8.51 17.21
N GLY A 21 11.07 -7.60 16.43
CA GLY A 21 11.43 -7.39 15.02
C GLY A 21 10.57 -8.18 14.03
N MET A 22 10.74 -7.87 12.74
CA MET A 22 9.95 -8.47 11.66
C MET A 22 10.36 -9.91 11.32
N GLU A 23 11.59 -10.28 11.67
CA GLU A 23 12.20 -11.58 11.35
C GLU A 23 11.59 -12.73 12.16
N GLU A 24 11.02 -12.43 13.33
CA GLU A 24 10.41 -13.38 14.25
C GLU A 24 8.96 -13.76 13.88
N LEU A 25 8.42 -13.16 12.82
CA LEU A 25 7.08 -13.47 12.34
C LEU A 25 7.08 -14.66 11.38
N SER A 26 6.02 -15.47 11.45
CA SER A 26 5.74 -16.51 10.46
C SER A 26 5.65 -15.91 9.04
N ASP A 27 5.92 -16.70 8.00
CA ASP A 27 5.84 -16.22 6.62
C ASP A 27 4.43 -15.70 6.27
N GLU A 28 3.38 -16.30 6.83
CA GLU A 28 1.99 -15.87 6.68
C GLU A 28 1.73 -14.53 7.37
N ASP A 29 2.23 -14.33 8.59
CA ASP A 29 2.11 -13.05 9.30
C ASP A 29 2.92 -11.95 8.60
N ARG A 30 4.11 -12.28 8.08
CA ARG A 30 4.91 -11.36 7.25
C ARG A 30 4.14 -10.92 6.01
N LEU A 31 3.52 -11.87 5.30
CA LEU A 31 2.69 -11.57 4.15
C LEU A 31 1.50 -10.67 4.53
N THR A 32 0.83 -10.99 5.64
CA THR A 32 -0.28 -10.22 6.17
C THR A 32 0.13 -8.78 6.48
N VAL A 33 1.26 -8.59 7.16
CA VAL A 33 1.81 -7.27 7.49
C VAL A 33 2.17 -6.49 6.22
N ASN A 34 2.83 -7.13 5.25
CA ASN A 34 3.19 -6.49 3.99
C ASN A 34 1.95 -5.99 3.23
N ARG A 35 0.90 -6.81 3.11
CA ARG A 35 -0.37 -6.41 2.49
C ARG A 35 -1.09 -5.34 3.31
N ALA A 36 -1.10 -5.45 4.63
CA ALA A 36 -1.72 -4.45 5.51
C ALA A 36 -1.07 -3.07 5.38
N ARG A 37 0.27 -3.01 5.28
CA ARG A 37 0.99 -1.76 5.03
C ARG A 37 0.59 -1.14 3.68
N LYS A 38 0.49 -1.95 2.63
CA LYS A 38 0.01 -1.48 1.31
C LYS A 38 -1.42 -0.94 1.39
N VAL A 39 -2.33 -1.66 2.06
CA VAL A 39 -3.71 -1.20 2.31
C VAL A 39 -3.71 0.13 3.06
N GLN A 40 -2.90 0.26 4.11
CA GLN A 40 -2.83 1.50 4.89
C GLN A 40 -2.29 2.67 4.06
N ARG A 41 -1.28 2.44 3.21
CA ARG A 41 -0.77 3.47 2.30
C ARG A 41 -1.78 3.83 1.23
N PHE A 42 -2.49 2.87 0.66
CA PHE A 42 -3.49 3.08 -0.39
C PHE A 42 -4.72 3.87 0.09
N LEU A 43 -4.94 3.99 1.41
CA LEU A 43 -5.92 4.92 1.97
C LEU A 43 -5.51 6.40 1.83
N SER A 44 -4.26 6.70 1.48
CA SER A 44 -3.79 8.06 1.21
C SER A 44 -4.02 8.44 -0.24
N GLN A 45 -4.52 9.66 -0.46
CA GLN A 45 -4.78 10.20 -1.80
C GLN A 45 -4.33 11.67 -1.92
N PRO A 46 -3.91 12.13 -3.10
CA PRO A 46 -3.67 13.55 -3.37
C PRO A 46 -4.97 14.36 -3.27
N PHE A 47 -5.00 15.39 -2.42
CA PHE A 47 -6.15 16.29 -2.29
C PHE A 47 -6.00 17.54 -3.14
N PHE A 48 -7.09 17.97 -3.79
CA PHE A 48 -7.12 19.19 -4.61
C PHE A 48 -6.63 20.43 -3.84
N MET A 49 -7.01 20.57 -2.58
CA MET A 49 -6.62 21.71 -1.73
C MET A 49 -5.15 21.65 -1.29
N ALA A 50 -4.56 20.45 -1.28
CA ALA A 50 -3.17 20.24 -0.88
C ALA A 50 -2.18 20.42 -2.06
N ALA A 51 -2.67 20.52 -3.30
CA ALA A 51 -1.82 20.56 -4.50
C ALA A 51 -0.77 21.68 -4.46
N GLN A 52 -1.11 22.84 -3.89
CA GLN A 52 -0.19 23.97 -3.71
C GLN A 52 0.98 23.66 -2.76
N TYR A 53 0.82 22.71 -1.83
CA TYR A 53 1.83 22.34 -0.85
C TYR A 53 2.58 21.06 -1.23
N THR A 54 1.90 20.10 -1.87
CA THR A 54 2.46 18.80 -2.24
C THR A 54 3.08 18.78 -3.64
N GLY A 55 2.72 19.74 -4.49
CA GLY A 55 3.08 19.75 -5.92
C GLY A 55 2.38 18.65 -6.73
N GLN A 56 1.44 17.91 -6.13
CA GLN A 56 0.71 16.83 -6.78
C GLN A 56 -0.74 17.24 -7.05
N PRO A 57 -1.24 17.08 -8.29
CA PRO A 57 -2.64 17.39 -8.60
C PRO A 57 -3.57 16.46 -7.81
N GLY A 58 -4.66 17.01 -7.29
CA GLY A 58 -5.69 16.24 -6.61
C GLY A 58 -6.35 15.23 -7.54
N VAL A 59 -6.77 14.10 -6.99
CA VAL A 59 -7.46 13.04 -7.74
C VAL A 59 -8.78 12.69 -7.06
N MET A 60 -9.83 12.56 -7.86
CA MET A 60 -11.11 11.98 -7.43
C MET A 60 -11.18 10.54 -7.93
N VAL A 61 -11.58 9.62 -7.06
CA VAL A 61 -11.63 8.19 -7.34
C VAL A 61 -13.07 7.72 -7.15
N SER A 62 -13.56 6.89 -8.08
CA SER A 62 -14.90 6.31 -7.98
C SER A 62 -14.96 5.25 -6.87
N ILE A 63 -16.17 4.90 -6.43
CA ILE A 63 -16.36 3.85 -5.43
C ILE A 63 -15.93 2.50 -6.02
N GLU A 64 -16.26 2.27 -7.28
CA GLU A 64 -15.96 1.06 -8.04
C GLU A 64 -14.44 0.84 -8.14
N ASP A 65 -13.69 1.87 -8.54
CA ASP A 65 -12.22 1.82 -8.64
C ASP A 65 -11.57 1.61 -7.26
N THR A 66 -12.17 2.19 -6.22
CA THR A 66 -11.69 2.03 -4.85
C THR A 66 -11.84 0.58 -4.40
N ILE A 67 -13.00 -0.03 -4.64
CA ILE A 67 -13.28 -1.43 -4.28
C ILE A 67 -12.35 -2.37 -5.04
N ASP A 68 -12.21 -2.20 -6.36
CA ASP A 68 -11.31 -3.01 -7.19
C ASP A 68 -9.86 -2.89 -6.70
N GLY A 69 -9.40 -1.67 -6.44
CA GLY A 69 -8.04 -1.42 -5.94
C GLY A 69 -7.74 -2.13 -4.62
N PHE A 70 -8.65 -2.04 -3.64
CA PHE A 70 -8.47 -2.77 -2.38
C PHE A 70 -8.55 -4.29 -2.57
N GLN A 71 -9.41 -4.78 -3.46
CA GLN A 71 -9.52 -6.20 -3.73
C GLN A 71 -8.22 -6.77 -4.30
N LYS A 72 -7.63 -6.10 -5.29
CA LYS A 72 -6.34 -6.49 -5.89
C LYS A 72 -5.20 -6.57 -4.87
N ILE A 73 -5.14 -5.63 -3.93
CA ILE A 73 -4.14 -5.65 -2.84
C ILE A 73 -4.40 -6.85 -1.91
N LEU A 74 -5.65 -7.09 -1.53
CA LEU A 74 -6.01 -8.17 -0.61
C LEU A 74 -5.84 -9.57 -1.21
N ASP A 75 -6.07 -9.69 -2.52
CA ASP A 75 -5.93 -10.95 -3.28
C ASP A 75 -4.47 -11.26 -3.63
N GLY A 76 -3.55 -10.30 -3.44
CA GLY A 76 -2.11 -10.49 -3.62
C GLY A 76 -1.60 -10.26 -5.04
N GLU A 77 -2.44 -9.78 -5.95
CA GLU A 77 -2.06 -9.48 -7.34
C GLU A 77 -0.91 -8.48 -7.43
N LEU A 78 -0.75 -7.65 -6.40
CA LEU A 78 0.20 -6.55 -6.34
C LEU A 78 1.32 -6.77 -5.32
N ASP A 79 1.56 -8.03 -4.92
CA ASP A 79 2.57 -8.38 -3.92
C ASP A 79 4.00 -8.01 -4.35
N ARG A 80 4.27 -8.04 -5.65
CA ARG A 80 5.57 -7.66 -6.25
C ARG A 80 5.97 -6.21 -6.02
N TYR A 81 5.01 -5.32 -5.77
CA TYR A 81 5.27 -3.88 -5.68
C TYR A 81 5.69 -3.46 -4.27
N PRO A 82 6.63 -2.50 -4.13
CA PRO A 82 7.01 -1.97 -2.83
C PRO A 82 5.88 -1.14 -2.19
N GLU A 83 5.86 -1.04 -0.87
CA GLU A 83 4.85 -0.25 -0.14
C GLU A 83 4.80 1.23 -0.56
N ALA A 84 5.94 1.80 -0.95
CA ALA A 84 6.06 3.18 -1.42
C ALA A 84 5.25 3.48 -2.69
N ALA A 85 4.94 2.45 -3.49
CA ALA A 85 4.11 2.57 -4.68
C ALA A 85 2.66 2.96 -4.35
N PHE A 86 2.17 2.60 -3.16
CA PHE A 86 0.78 2.80 -2.73
C PHE A 86 0.57 4.11 -1.97
N MET A 87 1.62 4.91 -1.77
CA MET A 87 1.53 6.16 -1.01
C MET A 87 1.20 7.35 -1.91
N ASN A 88 0.21 8.15 -1.50
CA ASN A 88 -0.30 9.35 -2.19
C ASN A 88 -0.61 9.07 -3.66
N VAL A 89 -1.45 8.07 -3.91
CA VAL A 89 -1.95 7.71 -5.23
C VAL A 89 -3.48 7.76 -5.20
N GLY A 90 -4.10 8.09 -6.33
CA GLY A 90 -5.56 8.07 -6.46
C GLY A 90 -6.05 6.67 -6.80
N THR A 91 -5.76 6.20 -8.01
CA THR A 91 -6.24 4.89 -8.50
C THR A 91 -5.20 3.80 -8.32
N ILE A 92 -5.65 2.54 -8.37
CA ILE A 92 -4.75 1.40 -8.31
C ILE A 92 -3.78 1.36 -9.49
N GLN A 93 -4.20 1.86 -10.66
CA GLN A 93 -3.36 1.96 -11.84
C GLN A 93 -2.18 2.91 -11.63
N GLN A 94 -2.40 4.05 -10.94
CA GLN A 94 -1.31 4.95 -10.56
C GLN A 94 -0.31 4.27 -9.59
N ALA A 95 -0.81 3.41 -8.69
CA ALA A 95 0.05 2.62 -7.82
C ALA A 95 0.92 1.63 -8.61
N ILE A 96 0.34 0.96 -9.60
CA ILE A 96 1.04 0.02 -10.50
C ILE A 96 2.13 0.75 -11.30
N GLU A 97 1.80 1.86 -11.95
CA GLU A 97 2.75 2.66 -12.73
C GLU A 97 3.90 3.19 -11.87
N LYS A 98 3.58 3.70 -10.67
CA LYS A 98 4.59 4.13 -9.70
C LYS A 98 5.46 2.96 -9.25
N GLY A 99 4.88 1.79 -9.03
CA GLY A 99 5.58 0.56 -8.67
C GLY A 99 6.55 0.10 -9.75
N ASP A 100 6.12 0.09 -11.01
CA ASP A 100 6.98 -0.27 -12.16
C ASP A 100 8.17 0.69 -12.28
N ASN A 101 7.95 1.99 -12.07
CA ASN A 101 9.02 2.99 -12.08
C ASN A 101 10.04 2.78 -10.95
N LEU A 102 9.56 2.46 -9.73
CA LEU A 102 10.45 2.18 -8.60
C LEU A 102 11.29 0.92 -8.81
N LEU A 103 10.72 -0.12 -9.44
CA LEU A 103 11.45 -1.35 -9.76
C LEU A 103 12.54 -1.07 -10.81
N LYS A 104 12.21 -0.35 -11.88
CA LYS A 104 13.19 0.08 -12.92
C LYS A 104 14.33 0.92 -12.36
N GLN A 105 14.03 1.84 -11.44
CA GLN A 105 15.05 2.67 -10.79
C GLN A 105 15.98 1.82 -9.93
N THR A 106 15.45 0.81 -9.24
CA THR A 106 16.25 -0.12 -8.42
C THR A 106 17.16 -0.99 -9.28
N GLU A 107 16.71 -1.39 -10.46
CA GLU A 107 17.51 -2.15 -11.44
C GLU A 107 18.60 -1.30 -12.08
N SER A 108 18.32 -0.03 -12.36
CA SER A 108 19.29 0.90 -12.98
C SER A 108 20.36 1.40 -12.01
N ALA A 109 20.13 1.25 -10.70
CA ALA A 109 21.06 1.65 -9.64
C ALA A 109 21.97 0.50 -9.16
N LYS A 110 21.82 -0.70 -9.73
CA LYS A 110 22.72 -1.85 -9.54
C LYS A 110 23.76 -1.90 -10.67
#